data_AF-A0A9P3FZY3-F1
#
_entry.id   AF-A0A9P3FZY3-F1
#
_cell.length_a   1.000
_cell.length_b   1.000
_cell.length_c   1.000
_cell.angle_alpha   90.00
_cell.angle_beta   90.00
_cell.angle_gamma   90.00
#
_symmetry.space_group_name_H-M   'P 1'
#
loop_
_entity.id
_entity.type
_entity.pdbx_description
1 polymer ?
#
loop_
_entity_poly.entity_id
_entity_poly.type
_entity_poly.pdbx_seq_one_letter_code
_entity_poly.pdbx_strand_id
1 'polypeptide(L)'
;MAFTTLFAFVALAAMTRAAPTAVCSDGTRVSNAACCAFVPLAQDLQQTLFMGDCGEDAHEVVRLTFHDAIAISQSQGPKAGGGADGSMLLFPTVEPNFGANNGIDDSVNNLIPFMQKHNTISAGDLVQFAGAVALANCPGAPRLEFLAGRPNKTIAAVDGLIPEPQDSVTKILQRFEDAGNFSPFEVVSLLASHSIARADKVDETIDAAPFDSTPFTFDTQVFLEVLLKGTGFPGQTNVTGEVASPIPVGSGEDTGEMRLQSDFALARDSRTACFWQGFVNEQAFMAASFRAAMAKLAVLGHNRNSLIDCSDVVPQPKPAVNKPATFPATKGPKDLELTCNARFPTLTTDPGAQETLIPHCSDGGMDCPAVQFDGPA
;
A
#
# COMPACT_ATOMS: atom_id res chain seq x y z
N MET A 1 -38.23 10.67 27.58
CA MET A 1 -37.67 9.57 28.37
C MET A 1 -37.72 8.30 27.53
N ALA A 2 -36.58 7.85 27.03
CA ALA A 2 -36.24 6.47 26.63
C ALA A 2 -34.94 6.54 25.80
N PHE A 3 -33.79 6.63 26.48
CA PHE A 3 -32.50 6.39 25.86
C PHE A 3 -32.26 4.88 25.88
N THR A 4 -32.33 4.22 24.74
CA THR A 4 -31.81 2.86 24.56
C THR A 4 -30.32 2.94 24.31
N THR A 5 -29.55 2.61 25.35
CA THR A 5 -28.11 2.40 25.36
C THR A 5 -27.73 1.26 24.41
N LEU A 6 -26.97 1.57 23.36
CA LEU A 6 -26.26 0.57 22.56
C LEU A 6 -24.97 0.20 23.31
N PHE A 7 -24.95 -0.98 23.94
CA PHE A 7 -23.73 -1.52 24.52
C PHE A 7 -22.79 -1.92 23.39
N ALA A 8 -21.68 -1.19 23.23
CA ALA A 8 -20.56 -1.61 22.41
C ALA A 8 -19.91 -2.83 23.07
N PHE A 9 -20.11 -4.01 22.50
CA PHE A 9 -19.32 -5.19 22.84
C PHE A 9 -17.92 -5.01 22.27
N VAL A 10 -16.99 -4.56 23.11
CA VAL A 10 -15.56 -4.69 22.83
C VAL A 10 -15.23 -6.17 22.94
N ALA A 11 -15.19 -6.88 21.81
CA ALA A 11 -14.65 -8.22 21.76
C ALA A 11 -13.14 -8.12 22.00
N LEU A 12 -12.70 -8.43 23.22
CA LEU A 12 -11.29 -8.59 23.54
C LEU A 12 -10.81 -9.89 22.86
N ALA A 13 -10.40 -9.80 21.59
CA ALA A 13 -9.70 -10.89 20.93
C ALA A 13 -8.36 -11.06 21.63
N ALA A 14 -8.27 -12.05 22.53
CA ALA A 14 -7.01 -12.47 23.09
C ALA A 14 -6.12 -12.96 21.94
N MET A 15 -5.11 -12.17 21.57
CA MET A 15 -4.07 -12.62 20.66
C MET A 15 -3.27 -13.71 21.39
N THR A 16 -3.62 -14.98 21.17
CA THR A 16 -2.81 -16.11 21.61
C THR A 16 -1.53 -16.10 20.78
N ARG A 17 -0.48 -15.42 21.25
CA ARG A 17 0.86 -15.61 20.69
C ARG A 17 1.27 -17.06 20.98
N ALA A 18 1.54 -17.83 19.94
CA ALA A 18 2.18 -19.13 20.12
C ALA A 18 3.48 -18.90 20.91
N ALA A 19 3.71 -19.69 21.96
CA ALA A 19 4.96 -19.61 22.71
C ALA A 19 6.13 -19.86 21.74
N PRO A 20 7.25 -19.13 21.83
CA PRO A 20 8.38 -19.34 20.93
C PRO A 20 8.83 -20.80 21.00
N THR A 21 8.87 -21.48 19.87
CA THR A 21 9.20 -22.91 19.80
C THR A 21 10.63 -23.17 19.31
N ALA A 22 11.29 -22.15 18.74
CA ALA A 22 12.64 -22.25 18.21
C ALA A 22 13.52 -21.03 18.57
N VAL A 23 14.83 -21.21 18.45
CA VAL A 23 15.85 -20.16 18.61
C VAL A 23 16.72 -20.17 17.36
N CYS A 24 16.82 -19.02 16.70
CA CYS A 24 17.62 -18.83 15.50
C CYS A 24 19.12 -18.71 15.84
N SER A 25 19.99 -18.75 14.83
CA SER A 25 21.44 -18.73 15.02
C SER A 25 21.97 -17.45 15.66
N ASP A 26 21.24 -16.34 15.53
CA ASP A 26 21.53 -15.04 16.16
C ASP A 26 20.96 -14.91 17.59
N GLY A 27 20.28 -15.95 18.10
CA GLY A 27 19.63 -15.96 19.40
C GLY A 27 18.18 -15.46 19.41
N THR A 28 17.64 -15.03 18.27
CA THR A 28 16.24 -14.59 18.16
C THR A 28 15.30 -15.76 18.41
N ARG A 29 14.31 -15.57 19.30
CA ARG A 29 13.29 -16.57 19.61
C ARG A 29 12.11 -16.40 18.68
N VAL A 30 11.73 -17.47 17.97
CA VAL A 30 10.66 -17.44 16.96
C VAL A 30 9.60 -18.51 17.18
N SER A 31 8.44 -18.31 16.57
CA SER A 31 7.26 -19.18 16.59
C SER A 31 7.53 -20.54 15.93
N ASN A 32 8.36 -20.57 14.88
CA ASN A 32 8.73 -21.76 14.11
C ASN A 32 10.15 -21.62 13.54
N ALA A 33 10.94 -22.69 13.52
CA ALA A 33 12.32 -22.67 12.98
C ALA A 33 12.39 -22.25 11.49
N ALA A 34 11.34 -22.49 10.70
CA ALA A 34 11.25 -22.03 9.32
C ALA A 34 11.27 -20.49 9.20
N CYS A 35 10.87 -19.78 10.25
CA CYS A 35 10.86 -18.31 10.28
C CYS A 35 12.26 -17.70 10.44
N CYS A 36 13.27 -18.49 10.83
CA CYS A 36 14.60 -17.96 11.14
C CYS A 36 15.32 -17.33 9.95
N ALA A 37 15.05 -17.78 8.71
CA ALA A 37 15.66 -17.21 7.52
C ALA A 37 15.21 -15.77 7.24
N PHE A 38 14.02 -15.39 7.73
CA PHE A 38 13.46 -14.05 7.52
C PHE A 38 14.08 -12.98 8.42
N VAL A 39 14.72 -13.37 9.53
CA VAL A 39 15.42 -12.43 10.43
C VAL A 39 16.60 -11.75 9.73
N PRO A 40 17.59 -12.47 9.17
CA PRO A 40 18.67 -11.83 8.42
C PRO A 40 18.20 -11.18 7.12
N LEU A 41 17.12 -11.66 6.48
CA LEU A 41 16.51 -10.99 5.33
C LEU A 41 15.96 -9.60 5.71
N ALA A 42 15.21 -9.48 6.82
CA ALA A 42 14.70 -8.20 7.29
C ALA A 42 15.84 -7.21 7.59
N GLN A 43 16.93 -7.69 8.20
CA GLN A 43 18.11 -6.87 8.48
C GLN A 43 18.77 -6.36 7.19
N ASP A 44 18.91 -7.23 6.19
CA ASP A 44 19.54 -6.91 4.91
C ASP A 44 18.70 -5.92 4.10
N LEU A 45 17.38 -6.14 4.04
CA LEU A 45 16.43 -5.21 3.41
C LEU A 45 16.48 -3.83 4.06
N GLN A 46 16.50 -3.78 5.40
CA GLN A 46 16.57 -2.52 6.12
C GLN A 46 17.92 -1.80 5.97
N GLN A 47 19.04 -2.53 5.89
CA GLN A 47 20.37 -1.91 5.78
C GLN A 47 20.72 -1.50 4.35
N THR A 48 20.23 -2.24 3.37
CA THR A 48 20.65 -2.10 1.98
C THR A 48 19.64 -1.34 1.15
N LEU A 49 18.33 -1.52 1.41
CA LEU A 49 17.27 -0.97 0.56
C LEU A 49 16.51 0.14 1.29
N PHE A 50 15.82 -0.18 2.38
CA PHE A 50 14.89 0.78 2.99
C PHE A 50 15.53 1.80 3.93
N MET A 51 16.71 1.51 4.47
CA MET A 51 17.43 2.38 5.43
C MET A 51 16.59 2.79 6.66
N GLY A 52 15.60 1.97 7.04
CA GLY A 52 14.66 2.29 8.11
C GLY A 52 13.64 3.37 7.75
N ASP A 53 13.53 3.76 6.49
CA ASP A 53 12.67 4.82 6.00
C ASP A 53 11.42 4.30 5.28
N CYS A 54 10.36 5.11 5.30
CA CYS A 54 9.17 4.95 4.47
C CYS A 54 9.32 5.92 3.31
N GLY A 55 10.31 5.66 2.45
CA GLY A 55 10.63 6.48 1.27
C GLY A 55 10.41 5.70 -0.01
N GLU A 56 11.05 6.15 -1.10
CA GLU A 56 10.83 5.65 -2.46
C GLU A 56 10.89 4.12 -2.57
N ASP A 57 12.00 3.50 -2.18
CA ASP A 57 12.18 2.04 -2.27
C ASP A 57 11.14 1.27 -1.45
N ALA A 58 10.68 1.84 -0.32
CA ALA A 58 9.63 1.24 0.48
C ALA A 58 8.27 1.31 -0.24
N HIS A 59 7.94 2.44 -0.86
CA HIS A 59 6.69 2.63 -1.61
C HIS A 59 6.62 1.67 -2.79
N GLU A 60 7.68 1.58 -3.58
CA GLU A 60 7.74 0.72 -4.76
C GLU A 60 7.66 -0.78 -4.40
N VAL A 61 8.30 -1.21 -3.31
CA VAL A 61 8.14 -2.60 -2.84
C VAL A 61 6.74 -2.87 -2.30
N VAL A 62 6.07 -1.91 -1.66
CA VAL A 62 4.67 -2.08 -1.26
C VAL A 62 3.76 -2.22 -2.48
N ARG A 63 3.97 -1.39 -3.51
CA ARG A 63 3.28 -1.51 -4.81
C ARG A 63 3.50 -2.90 -5.43
N LEU A 64 4.74 -3.40 -5.43
CA LEU A 64 5.07 -4.73 -5.95
C LEU A 64 4.27 -5.85 -5.29
N THR A 65 4.03 -5.78 -3.97
CA THR A 65 3.21 -6.81 -3.30
C THR A 65 1.78 -6.88 -3.83
N PHE A 66 1.21 -5.75 -4.24
CA PHE A 66 -0.11 -5.73 -4.87
C PHE A 66 -0.05 -6.25 -6.30
N HIS A 67 0.90 -5.78 -7.10
CA HIS A 67 1.04 -6.14 -8.50
C HIS A 67 1.34 -7.63 -8.71
N ASP A 68 2.18 -8.24 -7.87
CA ASP A 68 2.38 -9.69 -7.83
C ASP A 68 1.08 -10.40 -7.41
N ALA A 69 0.50 -10.02 -6.26
CA ALA A 69 -0.61 -10.76 -5.67
C ALA A 69 -1.91 -10.73 -6.49
N ILE A 70 -2.26 -9.59 -7.09
CA ILE A 70 -3.55 -9.40 -7.76
C ILE A 70 -3.62 -10.07 -9.15
N ALA A 71 -2.47 -10.48 -9.69
CA ALA A 71 -2.32 -11.15 -10.98
C ALA A 71 -2.78 -12.63 -10.94
N ILE A 72 -4.04 -12.83 -10.58
CA ILE A 72 -4.75 -14.12 -10.54
C ILE A 72 -6.20 -13.90 -10.97
N SER A 73 -6.82 -14.89 -11.63
CA SER A 73 -8.22 -14.81 -12.06
C SER A 73 -8.97 -16.11 -11.80
N GLN A 74 -10.05 -16.04 -11.03
CA GLN A 74 -10.94 -17.18 -10.80
C GLN A 74 -11.67 -17.59 -12.08
N SER A 75 -12.12 -16.62 -12.88
CA SER A 75 -12.86 -16.87 -14.12
C SER A 75 -11.98 -17.41 -15.27
N GLN A 76 -10.73 -16.97 -15.37
CA GLN A 76 -9.79 -17.46 -16.40
C GLN A 76 -9.00 -18.71 -15.95
N GLY A 77 -8.98 -18.98 -14.64
CA GLY A 77 -8.35 -20.14 -14.03
C GLY A 77 -6.82 -20.05 -13.90
N PRO A 78 -6.16 -21.11 -13.40
CA PRO A 78 -4.76 -21.06 -12.97
C PRO A 78 -3.72 -20.77 -14.07
N LYS A 79 -4.12 -20.73 -15.33
CA LYS A 79 -3.23 -20.39 -16.45
C LYS A 79 -3.09 -18.89 -16.66
N ALA A 80 -3.97 -18.08 -16.05
CA ALA A 80 -3.92 -16.63 -16.16
C ALA A 80 -2.86 -16.00 -15.24
N GLY A 81 -2.54 -16.66 -14.13
CA GLY A 81 -1.57 -16.17 -13.14
C GLY A 81 -1.82 -16.85 -11.78
N GLY A 82 -0.78 -16.92 -10.96
CA GLY A 82 -0.79 -17.66 -9.70
C GLY A 82 -1.02 -16.80 -8.45
N GLY A 83 -1.12 -15.48 -8.59
CA GLY A 83 -1.34 -14.57 -7.46
C GLY A 83 -0.05 -14.25 -6.74
N ALA A 84 -0.05 -14.25 -5.40
CA ALA A 84 1.13 -13.88 -4.61
C ALA A 84 2.18 -14.98 -4.66
N ASP A 85 2.91 -15.11 -5.77
CA ASP A 85 3.74 -16.25 -6.13
C ASP A 85 5.17 -15.85 -6.57
N GLY A 86 5.46 -14.55 -6.64
CA GLY A 86 6.75 -14.01 -7.05
C GLY A 86 6.98 -14.08 -8.56
N SER A 87 5.94 -14.19 -9.38
CA SER A 87 6.04 -14.23 -10.84
C SER A 87 6.76 -13.00 -11.39
N MET A 88 6.57 -11.83 -10.78
CA MET A 88 7.28 -10.59 -11.11
C MET A 88 8.81 -10.75 -11.05
N LEU A 89 9.33 -11.47 -10.06
CA LEU A 89 10.78 -11.69 -9.91
C LEU A 89 11.30 -12.87 -10.75
N LEU A 90 10.46 -13.89 -10.97
CA LEU A 90 10.83 -15.12 -11.68
C LEU A 90 10.72 -14.98 -13.20
N PHE A 91 9.87 -14.06 -13.69
CA PHE A 91 9.67 -13.72 -15.09
C PHE A 91 9.84 -12.21 -15.32
N PRO A 92 11.00 -11.63 -14.98
CA PRO A 92 11.19 -10.19 -14.93
C PRO A 92 11.02 -9.51 -16.30
N THR A 93 11.24 -10.24 -17.40
CA THR A 93 11.08 -9.71 -18.77
C THR A 93 9.67 -9.85 -19.33
N VAL A 94 8.68 -10.28 -18.53
CA VAL A 94 7.30 -10.49 -18.99
C VAL A 94 6.35 -9.47 -18.38
N GLU A 95 5.97 -9.67 -17.10
CA GLU A 95 4.93 -8.86 -16.47
C GLU A 95 5.35 -7.40 -16.23
N PRO A 96 6.59 -7.09 -15.80
CA PRO A 96 7.05 -5.71 -15.68
C PRO A 96 6.94 -4.89 -16.97
N ASN A 97 6.93 -5.54 -18.14
CA ASN A 97 6.81 -4.88 -19.45
C ASN A 97 5.36 -4.62 -19.90
N PHE A 98 4.35 -4.99 -19.09
CA PHE A 98 2.95 -4.64 -19.37
C PHE A 98 2.69 -3.16 -19.05
N GLY A 99 1.79 -2.52 -19.81
CA GLY A 99 1.52 -1.09 -19.65
C GLY A 99 1.05 -0.70 -18.24
N ALA A 100 0.21 -1.53 -17.61
CA ALA A 100 -0.28 -1.32 -16.24
C ALA A 100 0.81 -1.52 -15.16
N ASN A 101 1.96 -2.11 -15.52
CA ASN A 101 3.09 -2.36 -14.65
C ASN A 101 4.25 -1.37 -14.86
N ASN A 102 4.05 -0.30 -15.64
CA ASN A 102 5.11 0.68 -15.88
C ASN A 102 5.71 1.21 -14.56
N GLY A 103 7.04 1.20 -14.45
CA GLY A 103 7.82 1.54 -13.25
C GLY A 103 7.99 0.42 -12.21
N ILE A 104 7.33 -0.74 -12.36
CA ILE A 104 7.48 -1.83 -11.37
C ILE A 104 8.86 -2.52 -11.47
N ASP A 105 9.55 -2.35 -12.60
CA ASP A 105 10.89 -2.85 -12.88
C ASP A 105 11.88 -2.44 -11.79
N ASP A 106 11.75 -1.23 -11.23
CA ASP A 106 12.65 -0.76 -10.18
C ASP A 106 12.59 -1.63 -8.93
N SER A 107 11.38 -1.90 -8.42
CA SER A 107 11.17 -2.80 -7.27
C SER A 107 11.60 -4.25 -7.56
N VAL A 108 11.38 -4.75 -8.78
CA VAL A 108 11.76 -6.10 -9.20
C VAL A 108 13.28 -6.24 -9.21
N ASN A 109 13.96 -5.29 -9.86
CA ASN A 109 15.41 -5.25 -9.95
C ASN A 109 16.05 -5.10 -8.56
N ASN A 110 15.41 -4.34 -7.66
CA ASN A 110 15.87 -4.22 -6.27
C ASN A 110 15.74 -5.50 -5.45
N LEU A 111 14.71 -6.33 -5.66
CA LEU A 111 14.51 -7.56 -4.88
C LEU A 111 15.24 -8.80 -5.43
N ILE A 112 15.57 -8.84 -6.73
CA ILE A 112 16.27 -10.00 -7.34
C ILE A 112 17.60 -10.35 -6.63
N PRO A 113 18.48 -9.39 -6.26
CA PRO A 113 19.69 -9.70 -5.50
C PRO A 113 19.41 -10.39 -4.15
N PHE A 114 18.33 -10.02 -3.46
CA PHE A 114 17.92 -10.65 -2.21
C PHE A 114 17.39 -12.06 -2.43
N MET A 115 16.66 -12.31 -3.53
CA MET A 115 16.22 -13.66 -3.93
C MET A 115 17.43 -14.59 -4.16
N GLN A 116 18.48 -14.07 -4.79
CA GLN A 116 19.70 -14.84 -5.06
C GLN A 116 20.52 -15.11 -3.78
N LYS A 117 20.61 -14.11 -2.89
CA LYS A 117 21.40 -14.17 -1.64
C LYS A 117 20.69 -15.00 -0.56
N HIS A 118 19.40 -14.77 -0.34
CA HIS A 118 18.57 -15.45 0.66
C HIS A 118 17.83 -16.64 0.05
N ASN A 119 18.56 -17.48 -0.69
CA ASN A 119 18.03 -18.54 -1.58
C ASN A 119 17.26 -19.70 -0.93
N THR A 120 17.01 -19.65 0.38
CA THR A 120 16.13 -20.57 1.10
C THR A 120 14.68 -20.06 1.18
N ILE A 121 14.47 -18.79 0.82
CA ILE A 121 13.17 -18.11 0.78
C ILE A 121 12.72 -18.06 -0.69
N SER A 122 11.44 -18.35 -0.95
CA SER A 122 10.89 -18.28 -2.31
C SER A 122 10.67 -16.84 -2.77
N ALA A 123 10.56 -16.62 -4.08
CA ALA A 123 10.25 -15.30 -4.64
C ALA A 123 8.96 -14.72 -4.07
N GLY A 124 7.87 -15.49 -4.03
CA GLY A 124 6.60 -15.03 -3.45
C GLY A 124 6.68 -14.74 -1.95
N ASP A 125 7.44 -15.52 -1.18
CA ASP A 125 7.66 -15.20 0.25
C ASP A 125 8.51 -13.94 0.41
N LEU A 126 9.51 -13.73 -0.45
CA LEU A 126 10.36 -12.53 -0.45
C LEU A 126 9.53 -11.27 -0.74
N VAL A 127 8.72 -11.25 -1.81
CA VAL A 127 7.88 -10.08 -2.17
C VAL A 127 6.97 -9.70 -1.00
N GLN A 128 6.20 -10.67 -0.48
CA GLN A 128 5.26 -10.38 0.61
C GLN A 128 5.96 -9.99 1.93
N PHE A 129 7.12 -10.58 2.23
CA PHE A 129 7.88 -10.21 3.41
C PHE A 129 8.52 -8.82 3.28
N ALA A 130 9.06 -8.50 2.10
CA ALA A 130 9.69 -7.20 1.84
C ALA A 130 8.68 -6.06 1.97
N GLY A 131 7.45 -6.21 1.44
CA GLY A 131 6.39 -5.22 1.65
C GLY A 131 5.97 -5.07 3.11
N ALA A 132 5.93 -6.17 3.89
CA ALA A 132 5.66 -6.10 5.32
C ALA A 132 6.77 -5.38 6.11
N VAL A 133 8.03 -5.55 5.71
CA VAL A 133 9.19 -4.83 6.27
C VAL A 133 9.15 -3.34 5.89
N ALA A 134 8.87 -3.03 4.62
CA ALA A 134 8.73 -1.67 4.11
C ALA A 134 7.64 -0.89 4.86
N LEU A 135 6.42 -1.46 4.96
CA LEU A 135 5.30 -0.86 5.70
C LEU A 135 5.63 -0.62 7.18
N ALA A 136 6.45 -1.46 7.81
CA ALA A 136 6.84 -1.25 9.21
C ALA A 136 7.64 0.05 9.41
N ASN A 137 8.25 0.60 8.35
CA ASN A 137 8.94 1.89 8.42
C ASN A 137 8.01 3.09 8.36
N CYS A 138 6.73 2.90 7.98
CA CYS A 138 5.75 3.95 7.82
C CYS A 138 5.00 4.19 9.14
N PRO A 139 5.16 5.36 9.79
CA PRO A 139 4.47 5.67 11.04
C PRO A 139 2.96 5.48 10.92
N GLY A 140 2.38 4.67 11.81
CA GLY A 140 0.94 4.40 11.85
C GLY A 140 0.49 3.15 11.09
N ALA A 141 1.38 2.53 10.32
CA ALA A 141 1.09 1.28 9.62
C ALA A 141 0.85 0.11 10.59
N PRO A 142 -0.03 -0.84 10.24
CA PRO A 142 -0.21 -2.05 11.03
C PRO A 142 0.97 -3.02 10.87
N ARG A 143 1.21 -3.85 11.88
CA ARG A 143 2.09 -5.01 11.72
C ARG A 143 1.33 -6.08 10.95
N LEU A 144 1.71 -6.31 9.70
CA LEU A 144 1.04 -7.29 8.83
C LEU A 144 1.14 -8.72 9.37
N GLU A 145 0.15 -9.54 9.04
CA GLU A 145 0.29 -11.00 9.11
C GLU A 145 1.27 -11.42 8.00
N PHE A 146 2.23 -12.27 8.35
CA PHE A 146 3.14 -12.85 7.37
C PHE A 146 3.11 -14.37 7.49
N LEU A 147 2.52 -15.01 6.49
CA LEU A 147 2.55 -16.46 6.34
C LEU A 147 3.60 -16.83 5.29
N ALA A 148 4.47 -17.79 5.59
CA ALA A 148 5.55 -18.26 4.73
C ALA A 148 5.28 -19.68 4.20
N GLY A 149 5.96 -20.06 3.13
CA GLY A 149 5.90 -21.38 2.51
C GLY A 149 5.35 -21.40 1.08
N ARG A 150 5.29 -20.25 0.39
CA ARG A 150 4.91 -20.20 -1.03
C ARG A 150 5.92 -20.99 -1.87
N PRO A 151 5.47 -21.81 -2.84
CA PRO A 151 6.40 -22.51 -3.73
C PRO A 151 7.26 -21.57 -4.55
N ASN A 152 8.53 -21.90 -4.78
CA ASN A 152 9.43 -21.11 -5.63
C ASN A 152 9.34 -21.47 -7.12
N LYS A 153 8.13 -21.80 -7.60
CA LYS A 153 7.86 -22.21 -8.99
C LYS A 153 6.45 -21.79 -9.36
N THR A 154 6.34 -21.01 -10.43
CA THR A 154 5.06 -20.54 -10.97
C THR A 154 5.16 -20.30 -12.49
N ILE A 155 4.22 -19.54 -13.06
CA ILE A 155 4.16 -19.08 -14.45
C ILE A 155 4.09 -17.54 -14.47
N ALA A 156 4.48 -16.91 -15.57
CA ALA A 156 4.17 -15.50 -15.79
C ALA A 156 2.66 -15.32 -15.91
N ALA A 157 2.12 -14.28 -15.29
CA ALA A 157 0.72 -13.92 -15.46
C ALA A 157 0.45 -13.32 -16.86
N VAL A 158 -0.81 -13.33 -17.27
CA VAL A 158 -1.28 -12.64 -18.47
C VAL A 158 -1.53 -11.16 -18.19
N ASP A 159 -1.44 -10.33 -19.23
CA ASP A 159 -1.78 -8.92 -19.16
C ASP A 159 -3.30 -8.69 -18.87
N GLY A 160 -3.65 -7.51 -18.37
CA GLY A 160 -5.02 -7.09 -18.08
C GLY A 160 -5.57 -7.54 -16.73
N LEU A 161 -4.72 -8.05 -15.83
CA LEU A 161 -5.09 -8.43 -14.46
C LEU A 161 -4.83 -7.33 -13.41
N ILE A 162 -4.10 -6.28 -13.78
CA ILE A 162 -3.81 -5.14 -12.91
C ILE A 162 -4.86 -4.04 -13.15
N PRO A 163 -5.52 -3.52 -12.09
CA PRO A 163 -6.37 -2.33 -12.23
C PRO A 163 -5.56 -1.11 -12.68
N GLU A 164 -6.15 -0.29 -13.56
CA GLU A 164 -5.52 0.93 -14.06
C GLU A 164 -6.25 2.17 -13.53
N PRO A 165 -5.56 3.34 -13.37
CA PRO A 165 -6.16 4.52 -12.76
C PRO A 165 -7.34 5.11 -13.56
N GLN A 166 -7.41 4.86 -14.88
CA GLN A 166 -8.54 5.26 -15.73
C GLN A 166 -9.76 4.32 -15.63
N ASP A 167 -9.65 3.20 -14.93
CA ASP A 167 -10.73 2.22 -14.88
C ASP A 167 -11.96 2.73 -14.13
N SER A 168 -13.14 2.32 -14.60
CA SER A 168 -14.37 2.59 -13.86
C SER A 168 -14.43 1.80 -12.55
N VAL A 169 -15.12 2.34 -11.55
CA VAL A 169 -15.38 1.64 -10.27
C VAL A 169 -15.95 0.23 -10.48
N THR A 170 -16.84 0.05 -11.47
CA THR A 170 -17.38 -1.29 -11.77
C THR A 170 -16.30 -2.26 -12.23
N LYS A 171 -15.38 -1.83 -13.12
CA LYS A 171 -14.27 -2.67 -13.60
C LYS A 171 -13.31 -3.00 -12.46
N ILE A 172 -12.97 -2.01 -11.63
CA ILE A 172 -12.10 -2.20 -10.45
C ILE A 172 -12.72 -3.22 -9.50
N LEU A 173 -13.97 -3.00 -9.06
CA LEU A 173 -14.64 -3.91 -8.12
C LEU A 173 -14.77 -5.33 -8.69
N GLN A 174 -15.05 -5.49 -9.99
CA GLN A 174 -15.08 -6.79 -10.65
C GLN A 174 -13.70 -7.47 -10.72
N ARG A 175 -12.62 -6.72 -10.97
CA ARG A 175 -11.25 -7.23 -11.00
C ARG A 175 -10.85 -7.79 -9.63
N PHE A 176 -11.17 -7.06 -8.57
CA PHE A 176 -10.94 -7.47 -7.19
C PHE A 176 -11.84 -8.65 -6.76
N GLU A 177 -13.10 -8.68 -7.19
CA GLU A 177 -13.98 -9.83 -6.99
C GLU A 177 -13.43 -11.09 -7.69
N ASP A 178 -13.02 -10.99 -8.95
CA ASP A 178 -12.45 -12.11 -9.73
C ASP A 178 -11.11 -12.61 -9.19
N ALA A 179 -10.26 -11.74 -8.65
CA ALA A 179 -8.97 -12.15 -8.10
C ALA A 179 -9.11 -12.95 -6.80
N GLY A 180 -10.00 -12.54 -5.90
CA GLY A 180 -10.03 -13.10 -4.54
C GLY A 180 -11.34 -12.94 -3.79
N ASN A 181 -12.45 -12.65 -4.47
CA ASN A 181 -13.73 -12.29 -3.86
C ASN A 181 -13.59 -11.13 -2.87
N PHE A 182 -12.84 -10.08 -3.22
CA PHE A 182 -12.72 -8.89 -2.38
C PHE A 182 -14.01 -8.08 -2.43
N SER A 183 -14.54 -7.74 -1.25
CA SER A 183 -15.67 -6.83 -1.12
C SER A 183 -15.24 -5.38 -1.41
N PRO A 184 -16.17 -4.48 -1.77
CA PRO A 184 -15.85 -3.07 -1.96
C PRO A 184 -15.21 -2.41 -0.73
N PHE A 185 -15.55 -2.86 0.48
CA PHE A 185 -14.89 -2.39 1.70
C PHE A 185 -13.42 -2.83 1.77
N GLU A 186 -13.09 -4.07 1.40
CA GLU A 186 -11.71 -4.54 1.35
C GLU A 186 -10.90 -3.82 0.25
N VAL A 187 -11.52 -3.49 -0.89
CA VAL A 187 -10.87 -2.69 -1.95
C VAL A 187 -10.49 -1.30 -1.41
N VAL A 188 -11.44 -0.57 -0.81
CA VAL A 188 -11.15 0.74 -0.20
C VAL A 188 -10.15 0.61 0.95
N SER A 189 -10.18 -0.49 1.70
CA SER A 189 -9.21 -0.75 2.77
C SER A 189 -7.79 -0.91 2.23
N LEU A 190 -7.61 -1.60 1.09
CA LEU A 190 -6.30 -1.77 0.45
C LEU A 190 -5.75 -0.45 -0.08
N LEU A 191 -6.60 0.46 -0.56
CA LEU A 191 -6.20 1.79 -1.03
C LEU A 191 -5.67 2.71 0.07
N ALA A 192 -5.70 2.30 1.35
CA ALA A 192 -4.92 2.98 2.39
C ALA A 192 -3.41 2.96 2.09
N SER A 193 -2.92 2.05 1.23
CA SER A 193 -1.55 2.11 0.71
C SER A 193 -1.24 3.41 -0.02
N HIS A 194 -2.25 4.09 -0.60
CA HIS A 194 -2.05 5.37 -1.28
C HIS A 194 -1.72 6.52 -0.31
N SER A 195 -1.83 6.31 1.01
CA SER A 195 -1.30 7.26 2.00
C SER A 195 0.24 7.24 2.09
N ILE A 196 0.88 6.20 1.54
CA ILE A 196 2.35 6.09 1.44
C ILE A 196 2.79 5.83 0.01
N ALA A 197 2.27 6.61 -0.93
CA ALA A 197 2.53 6.38 -2.35
C ALA A 197 2.67 7.68 -3.15
N ARG A 198 3.34 7.54 -4.29
CA ARG A 198 3.62 8.58 -5.28
C ARG A 198 3.47 7.99 -6.69
N ALA A 199 3.50 8.85 -7.71
CA ALA A 199 3.46 8.44 -9.11
C ALA A 199 4.59 9.08 -9.94
N ASP A 200 5.30 8.23 -10.69
CA ASP A 200 6.38 8.67 -11.59
C ASP A 200 6.05 8.47 -13.07
N LYS A 201 5.02 7.66 -13.37
CA LYS A 201 4.71 7.20 -14.74
C LYS A 201 3.34 7.61 -15.25
N VAL A 202 2.52 8.25 -14.41
CA VAL A 202 1.21 8.77 -14.84
C VAL A 202 1.43 10.00 -15.73
N ASP A 203 2.17 10.99 -15.21
CA ASP A 203 2.65 12.13 -15.99
C ASP A 203 4.18 12.04 -16.14
N GLU A 204 4.67 11.80 -17.35
CA GLU A 204 6.11 11.61 -17.61
C GLU A 204 6.95 12.91 -17.54
N THR A 205 6.36 14.07 -17.19
CA THR A 205 7.10 15.34 -17.02
C THR A 205 7.45 15.70 -15.60
N ILE A 206 6.90 14.97 -14.63
CA ILE A 206 7.19 15.09 -13.20
C ILE A 206 7.41 13.68 -12.65
N ASP A 207 8.14 13.58 -11.55
CA ASP A 207 8.28 12.35 -10.78
C ASP A 207 7.78 12.57 -9.36
N ALA A 208 7.66 11.47 -8.62
CA ALA A 208 7.38 11.44 -7.20
C ALA A 208 6.15 12.29 -6.80
N ALA A 209 5.12 12.38 -7.66
CA ALA A 209 3.92 13.13 -7.35
C ALA A 209 3.08 12.38 -6.30
N PRO A 210 2.98 12.86 -5.05
CA PRO A 210 2.37 12.12 -3.97
C PRO A 210 0.83 12.11 -4.07
N PHE A 211 0.18 11.08 -3.54
CA PHE A 211 -1.30 10.99 -3.54
C PHE A 211 -1.96 11.66 -2.34
N ASP A 212 -1.18 12.02 -1.32
CA ASP A 212 -1.58 12.89 -0.23
C ASP A 212 -0.43 13.79 0.23
N SER A 213 -0.70 14.69 1.17
CA SER A 213 0.30 15.64 1.69
C SER A 213 1.32 15.05 2.68
N THR A 214 1.23 13.75 2.97
CA THR A 214 2.04 13.06 3.99
C THR A 214 2.55 11.70 3.50
N PRO A 215 3.20 11.61 2.32
CA PRO A 215 3.48 10.34 1.62
C PRO A 215 4.43 9.40 2.37
N PHE A 216 5.01 9.82 3.50
CA PHE A 216 5.91 9.00 4.33
C PHE A 216 5.24 8.54 5.64
N THR A 217 3.95 8.84 5.83
CA THR A 217 3.16 8.53 7.02
C THR A 217 1.92 7.74 6.63
N PHE A 218 1.71 6.57 7.22
CA PHE A 218 0.52 5.77 6.96
C PHE A 218 -0.66 6.29 7.81
N ASP A 219 -1.27 7.38 7.34
CA ASP A 219 -2.39 8.03 8.00
C ASP A 219 -3.63 8.12 7.10
N THR A 220 -4.59 8.97 7.48
CA THR A 220 -5.90 9.05 6.80
C THR A 220 -6.00 10.24 5.84
N GLN A 221 -4.90 10.94 5.55
CA GLN A 221 -4.90 12.16 4.75
C GLN A 221 -5.38 11.90 3.32
N VAL A 222 -4.93 10.84 2.64
CA VAL A 222 -5.45 10.46 1.31
C VAL A 222 -6.98 10.37 1.26
N PHE A 223 -7.61 9.81 2.31
CA PHE A 223 -9.08 9.69 2.37
C PHE A 223 -9.77 11.05 2.51
N LEU A 224 -9.13 12.00 3.21
CA LEU A 224 -9.61 13.39 3.34
C LEU A 224 -9.38 14.18 2.05
N GLU A 225 -8.17 14.13 1.52
CA GLU A 225 -7.68 15.02 0.47
C GLU A 225 -8.34 14.70 -0.87
N VAL A 226 -8.58 13.43 -1.19
CA VAL A 226 -9.34 13.02 -2.39
C VAL A 226 -10.80 13.54 -2.38
N LEU A 227 -11.38 13.81 -1.20
CA LEU A 227 -12.72 14.40 -1.07
C LEU A 227 -12.73 15.93 -1.26
N LEU A 228 -11.57 16.58 -1.36
CA LEU A 228 -11.49 18.02 -1.63
C LEU A 228 -11.73 18.32 -3.11
N LYS A 229 -12.24 19.52 -3.40
CA LYS A 229 -12.39 20.02 -4.75
C LYS A 229 -11.01 20.18 -5.40
N GLY A 230 -10.84 19.58 -6.59
CA GLY A 230 -9.64 19.76 -7.41
C GLY A 230 -9.50 21.20 -7.90
N THR A 231 -8.29 21.75 -7.82
CA THR A 231 -7.97 23.13 -8.21
C THR A 231 -6.93 23.25 -9.32
N GLY A 232 -6.19 22.18 -9.64
CA GLY A 232 -5.22 22.17 -10.73
C GLY A 232 -4.60 20.78 -10.94
N PHE A 233 -3.48 20.72 -11.67
CA PHE A 233 -2.68 19.51 -11.87
C PHE A 233 -1.23 19.84 -11.49
N PRO A 234 -0.49 18.92 -10.85
CA PRO A 234 0.92 19.15 -10.49
C PRO A 234 1.84 19.23 -11.71
N GLY A 235 1.45 18.61 -12.84
CA GLY A 235 2.16 18.64 -14.11
C GLY A 235 1.28 19.08 -15.28
N GLN A 236 1.25 18.26 -16.33
CA GLN A 236 0.42 18.46 -17.51
C GLN A 236 -1.07 18.27 -17.23
N THR A 237 -1.89 18.86 -18.10
CA THR A 237 -3.33 18.60 -18.14
C THR A 237 -3.66 17.52 -19.17
N ASN A 238 -4.75 16.75 -18.95
CA ASN A 238 -5.25 15.69 -19.84
C ASN A 238 -4.39 14.41 -19.88
N VAL A 239 -3.71 14.11 -18.78
CA VAL A 239 -3.03 12.83 -18.56
C VAL A 239 -4.07 11.72 -18.34
N THR A 240 -3.84 10.54 -18.90
CA THR A 240 -4.79 9.41 -18.77
C THR A 240 -4.78 8.91 -17.33
N GLY A 241 -5.97 8.79 -16.73
CA GLY A 241 -6.11 8.30 -15.36
C GLY A 241 -5.84 9.36 -14.29
N GLU A 242 -5.59 10.60 -14.66
CA GLU A 242 -5.41 11.72 -13.72
C GLU A 242 -6.62 12.67 -13.73
N VAL A 243 -6.97 13.22 -12.56
CA VAL A 243 -7.96 14.29 -12.42
C VAL A 243 -7.39 15.42 -11.56
N ALA A 244 -8.07 16.58 -11.56
CA ALA A 244 -7.58 17.74 -10.83
C ALA A 244 -7.34 17.44 -9.34
N SER A 245 -6.12 17.72 -8.90
CA SER A 245 -5.63 17.65 -7.54
C SER A 245 -6.08 18.87 -6.73
N PRO A 246 -6.36 18.71 -5.42
CA PRO A 246 -6.64 19.81 -4.53
C PRO A 246 -5.39 20.57 -4.12
N ILE A 247 -4.18 19.97 -4.17
CA ILE A 247 -2.92 20.57 -3.71
C ILE A 247 -1.83 20.44 -4.81
N PRO A 248 -2.04 21.04 -5.99
CA PRO A 248 -1.16 20.84 -7.14
C PRO A 248 0.16 21.63 -7.08
N VAL A 249 0.35 22.55 -6.13
CA VAL A 249 1.55 23.42 -6.11
C VAL A 249 2.79 22.62 -5.70
N GLY A 250 3.76 22.52 -6.62
CA GLY A 250 5.09 22.00 -6.37
C GLY A 250 6.21 23.04 -6.53
N SER A 251 7.41 22.73 -6.05
CA SER A 251 8.61 23.57 -6.21
C SER A 251 9.91 22.77 -6.11
N GLY A 252 10.74 22.81 -7.16
CA GLY A 252 11.94 21.96 -7.20
C GLY A 252 11.54 20.49 -7.30
N GLU A 253 12.14 19.64 -6.47
CA GLU A 253 11.82 18.20 -6.37
C GLU A 253 10.55 17.94 -5.52
N ASP A 254 10.04 18.95 -4.81
CA ASP A 254 8.80 18.86 -4.03
C ASP A 254 7.60 18.95 -5.01
N THR A 255 7.31 17.85 -5.69
CA THR A 255 6.18 17.73 -6.63
C THR A 255 4.84 17.90 -5.89
N GLY A 256 3.90 18.60 -6.53
CA GLY A 256 2.55 18.78 -5.98
C GLY A 256 1.75 17.47 -5.96
N GLU A 257 0.69 17.42 -5.15
CA GLU A 257 -0.18 16.25 -5.04
C GLU A 257 -0.79 15.89 -6.41
N MET A 258 -0.80 14.61 -6.75
CA MET A 258 -1.52 14.05 -7.89
C MET A 258 -2.80 13.35 -7.41
N ARG A 259 -3.86 13.40 -8.22
CA ARG A 259 -5.08 12.64 -7.93
C ARG A 259 -5.43 11.68 -9.06
N LEU A 260 -5.44 10.39 -8.75
CA LEU A 260 -5.89 9.36 -9.66
C LEU A 260 -7.42 9.43 -9.88
N GLN A 261 -7.86 9.17 -11.11
CA GLN A 261 -9.28 9.11 -11.46
C GLN A 261 -9.99 8.02 -10.67
N SER A 262 -9.38 6.82 -10.57
CA SER A 262 -9.90 5.68 -9.81
C SER A 262 -10.23 6.05 -8.37
N ASP A 263 -9.33 6.75 -7.69
CA ASP A 263 -9.48 7.14 -6.29
C ASP A 263 -10.58 8.19 -6.14
N PHE A 264 -10.58 9.20 -7.02
CA PHE A 264 -11.64 10.20 -7.09
C PHE A 264 -13.02 9.56 -7.27
N ALA A 265 -13.13 8.56 -8.16
CA ALA A 265 -14.37 7.86 -8.45
C ALA A 265 -14.80 6.95 -7.30
N LEU A 266 -13.89 6.19 -6.69
CA LEU A 266 -14.18 5.34 -5.53
C LEU A 266 -14.61 6.15 -4.30
N ALA A 267 -14.05 7.33 -4.10
CA ALA A 267 -14.46 8.25 -3.04
C ALA A 267 -15.90 8.80 -3.22
N ARG A 268 -16.45 8.70 -4.43
CA ARG A 268 -17.74 9.32 -4.80
C ARG A 268 -18.82 8.32 -5.25
N ASP A 269 -18.46 7.09 -5.55
CA ASP A 269 -19.41 6.06 -5.97
C ASP A 269 -20.26 5.56 -4.78
N SER A 270 -21.57 5.42 -4.98
CA SER A 270 -22.52 4.96 -3.96
C SER A 270 -22.17 3.63 -3.28
N ARG A 271 -21.38 2.76 -3.93
CA ARG A 271 -20.92 1.46 -3.42
C ARG A 271 -19.75 1.57 -2.44
N THR A 272 -18.99 2.67 -2.49
CA THR A 272 -17.69 2.80 -1.80
C THR A 272 -17.53 4.11 -1.02
N ALA A 273 -18.26 5.16 -1.36
CA ALA A 273 -18.11 6.50 -0.78
C ALA A 273 -18.21 6.54 0.75
N CYS A 274 -19.12 5.76 1.34
CA CYS A 274 -19.24 5.71 2.80
C CYS A 274 -18.13 4.90 3.47
N PHE A 275 -17.52 3.93 2.78
CA PHE A 275 -16.32 3.26 3.28
C PHE A 275 -15.12 4.21 3.21
N TRP A 276 -15.00 4.94 2.09
CA TRP A 276 -13.96 5.96 1.90
C TRP A 276 -14.00 7.04 2.99
N GLN A 277 -15.16 7.69 3.16
CA GLN A 277 -15.35 8.69 4.21
C GLN A 277 -15.18 8.08 5.61
N GLY A 278 -15.50 6.79 5.78
CA GLY A 278 -15.40 6.09 7.05
C GLY A 278 -13.97 5.92 7.58
N PHE A 279 -12.94 6.11 6.75
CA PHE A 279 -11.55 6.10 7.20
C PHE A 279 -11.02 7.50 7.59
N VAL A 280 -11.69 8.57 7.21
CA VAL A 280 -11.26 9.94 7.55
C VAL A 280 -11.19 10.11 9.06
N ASN A 281 -10.00 10.42 9.58
CA ASN A 281 -9.71 10.61 11.01
C ASN A 281 -9.91 9.35 11.88
N GLU A 282 -9.96 8.16 11.29
CA GLU A 282 -10.16 6.89 11.97
C GLU A 282 -8.93 5.98 11.84
N GLN A 283 -7.77 6.47 12.28
CA GLN A 283 -6.43 5.83 12.12
C GLN A 283 -6.43 4.34 12.44
N ALA A 284 -6.90 3.97 13.65
CA ALA A 284 -6.84 2.60 14.10
C ALA A 284 -7.77 1.68 13.28
N PHE A 285 -8.92 2.20 12.85
CA PHE A 285 -9.86 1.48 12.01
C PHE A 285 -9.29 1.27 10.60
N MET A 286 -8.69 2.31 10.00
CA MET A 286 -8.00 2.21 8.71
C MET A 286 -6.87 1.17 8.76
N ALA A 287 -5.94 1.30 9.72
CA ALA A 287 -4.81 0.37 9.85
C ALA A 287 -5.27 -1.07 10.10
N ALA A 288 -6.29 -1.28 10.94
CA ALA A 288 -6.82 -2.63 11.17
C ALA A 288 -7.50 -3.23 9.93
N SER A 289 -8.22 -2.40 9.16
CA SER A 289 -8.91 -2.83 7.94
C SER A 289 -7.93 -3.13 6.81
N PHE A 290 -6.90 -2.29 6.62
CA PHE A 290 -5.80 -2.55 5.71
C PHE A 290 -5.08 -3.86 6.06
N ARG A 291 -4.76 -4.09 7.35
CA ARG A 291 -4.15 -5.35 7.82
C ARG A 291 -5.00 -6.56 7.45
N ALA A 292 -6.31 -6.48 7.64
CA ALA A 292 -7.22 -7.59 7.35
C ALA A 292 -7.29 -7.89 5.84
N ALA A 293 -7.36 -6.85 5.01
CA ALA A 293 -7.39 -7.00 3.56
C ALA A 293 -6.03 -7.50 3.01
N MET A 294 -4.92 -7.00 3.54
CA MET A 294 -3.57 -7.49 3.19
C MET A 294 -3.35 -8.96 3.58
N ALA A 295 -3.91 -9.42 4.70
CA ALA A 295 -3.84 -10.84 5.08
C ALA A 295 -4.53 -11.77 4.07
N LYS A 296 -5.50 -11.25 3.31
CA LYS A 296 -6.17 -11.96 2.21
C LYS A 296 -5.40 -11.80 0.89
N LEU A 297 -4.96 -10.57 0.56
CA LEU A 297 -4.18 -10.28 -0.65
C LEU A 297 -2.89 -11.10 -0.69
N ALA A 298 -2.14 -11.11 0.41
CA ALA A 298 -0.84 -11.76 0.48
C ALA A 298 -0.90 -13.28 0.22
N VAL A 299 -2.06 -13.92 0.36
CA VAL A 299 -2.20 -15.37 0.19
C VAL A 299 -3.04 -15.76 -1.04
N LEU A 300 -3.28 -14.82 -1.96
CA LEU A 300 -3.90 -15.15 -3.24
C LEU A 300 -3.10 -16.26 -3.94
N GLY A 301 -3.83 -17.22 -4.53
CA GLY A 301 -3.25 -18.44 -5.11
C GLY A 301 -2.90 -19.55 -4.10
N HIS A 302 -3.01 -19.29 -2.81
CA HIS A 302 -2.53 -20.19 -1.76
C HIS A 302 -3.63 -20.57 -0.77
N ASN A 303 -3.57 -21.81 -0.27
CA ASN A 303 -4.35 -22.20 0.90
C ASN A 303 -3.61 -21.72 2.16
N ARG A 304 -4.17 -20.75 2.88
CA ARG A 304 -3.57 -20.19 4.11
C ARG A 304 -3.21 -21.26 5.16
N ASN A 305 -3.96 -22.36 5.21
CA ASN A 305 -3.73 -23.45 6.17
C ASN A 305 -2.51 -24.30 5.84
N SER A 306 -1.96 -24.14 4.63
CA SER A 306 -0.71 -24.77 4.18
C SER A 306 0.51 -23.88 4.35
N LEU A 307 0.34 -22.65 4.87
CA LEU A 307 1.41 -21.70 5.13
C LEU A 307 1.69 -21.61 6.63
N ILE A 308 2.95 -21.32 6.97
CA ILE A 308 3.43 -21.21 8.36
C ILE A 308 3.33 -19.76 8.80
N ASP A 309 2.76 -19.50 9.98
CA ASP A 309 2.74 -18.15 10.55
C ASP A 309 4.12 -17.73 11.06
N CYS A 310 4.72 -16.78 10.36
CA CYS A 310 5.99 -16.13 10.68
C CYS A 310 5.79 -14.63 10.99
N SER A 311 4.60 -14.21 11.42
CA SER A 311 4.31 -12.80 11.71
C SER A 311 5.16 -12.22 12.85
N ASP A 312 5.78 -13.07 13.66
CA ASP A 312 6.63 -12.68 14.77
C ASP A 312 8.01 -12.14 14.35
N VAL A 313 8.45 -12.41 13.10
CA VAL A 313 9.71 -11.87 12.55
C VAL A 313 9.54 -10.60 11.72
N VAL A 314 8.29 -10.20 11.42
CA VAL A 314 8.01 -8.88 10.81
C VAL A 314 8.44 -7.78 11.79
N PRO A 315 9.18 -6.73 11.40
CA PRO A 315 9.57 -5.67 12.33
C PRO A 315 8.36 -5.03 13.06
N GLN A 316 8.58 -4.46 14.25
CA GLN A 316 7.53 -3.66 14.88
C GLN A 316 7.38 -2.35 14.12
N PRO A 317 6.17 -1.98 13.66
CA PRO A 317 5.98 -0.74 12.93
C PRO A 317 6.28 0.50 13.78
N LYS A 318 6.72 1.57 13.13
CA LYS A 318 6.80 2.88 13.76
C LYS A 318 5.40 3.31 14.26
N PRO A 319 5.28 3.83 15.49
CA PRO A 319 3.99 4.25 16.03
C PRO A 319 3.41 5.42 15.21
N ALA A 320 2.08 5.55 15.21
CA ALA A 320 1.42 6.69 14.58
C ALA A 320 1.86 8.03 15.20
N VAL A 321 1.81 9.10 14.41
CA VAL A 321 2.15 10.48 14.84
C VAL A 321 1.15 11.03 15.88
N ASN A 322 0.04 10.32 16.15
CA ASN A 322 -1.03 10.70 17.09
C ASN A 322 -1.62 12.10 16.81
N LYS A 323 -1.54 12.56 15.56
CA LYS A 323 -2.20 13.77 15.06
C LYS A 323 -3.54 13.36 14.42
N PRO A 324 -4.67 14.02 14.76
CA PRO A 324 -5.91 13.88 13.98
C PRO A 324 -5.69 14.31 12.52
N ALA A 325 -6.53 13.81 11.61
CA ALA A 325 -6.51 14.30 10.23
C ALA A 325 -6.80 15.81 10.20
N THR A 326 -6.12 16.54 9.33
CA THR A 326 -6.25 17.99 9.20
C THR A 326 -6.42 18.40 7.75
N PHE A 327 -7.25 19.40 7.49
CA PHE A 327 -7.25 20.04 6.18
C PHE A 327 -5.88 20.70 5.97
N PRO A 328 -5.19 20.43 4.85
CA PRO A 328 -3.95 21.12 4.54
C PRO A 328 -4.17 22.64 4.43
N ALA A 329 -3.09 23.41 4.56
CA ALA A 329 -3.16 24.87 4.51
C ALA A 329 -3.89 25.32 3.23
N THR A 330 -4.68 26.39 3.33
CA THR A 330 -5.61 26.91 2.30
C THR A 330 -6.90 26.12 2.02
N LYS A 331 -7.03 24.89 2.53
CA LYS A 331 -8.23 24.05 2.37
C LYS A 331 -9.10 24.06 3.63
N GLY A 332 -10.36 23.68 3.50
CA GLY A 332 -11.24 23.51 4.65
C GLY A 332 -12.56 22.84 4.31
N PRO A 333 -13.51 22.82 5.27
CA PRO A 333 -14.79 22.13 5.10
C PRO A 333 -15.63 22.61 3.91
N LYS A 334 -15.42 23.86 3.46
CA LYS A 334 -16.10 24.45 2.30
C LYS A 334 -15.67 23.84 0.96
N ASP A 335 -14.52 23.16 0.94
CA ASP A 335 -13.92 22.59 -0.25
C ASP A 335 -14.26 21.09 -0.41
N LEU A 336 -15.01 20.51 0.53
CA LEU A 336 -15.42 19.10 0.48
C LEU A 336 -16.49 18.83 -0.58
N GLU A 337 -16.32 17.73 -1.32
CA GLU A 337 -17.26 17.17 -2.29
C GLU A 337 -17.81 15.82 -1.77
N LEU A 338 -18.69 15.88 -0.78
CA LEU A 338 -19.22 14.70 -0.10
C LEU A 338 -20.36 14.04 -0.88
N THR A 339 -20.35 12.70 -0.90
CA THR A 339 -21.40 11.87 -1.50
C THR A 339 -21.98 10.84 -0.52
N CYS A 340 -21.30 10.59 0.61
CA CYS A 340 -21.85 9.76 1.69
C CYS A 340 -22.82 10.58 2.55
N ASN A 341 -23.97 10.00 2.88
CA ASN A 341 -24.97 10.64 3.75
C ASN A 341 -24.60 10.61 5.25
N ALA A 342 -23.53 9.91 5.63
CA ALA A 342 -23.03 9.90 7.01
C ALA A 342 -22.39 11.26 7.36
N ARG A 343 -22.43 11.62 8.64
CA ARG A 343 -21.81 12.86 9.13
C ARG A 343 -20.30 12.82 8.89
N PHE A 344 -19.78 13.83 8.22
CA PHE A 344 -18.33 14.06 8.10
C PHE A 344 -17.74 14.54 9.44
N PRO A 345 -16.56 14.06 9.86
CA PRO A 345 -15.94 14.47 11.11
C PRO A 345 -15.60 15.96 11.13
N THR A 346 -15.57 16.58 12.31
CA THR A 346 -15.10 17.96 12.46
C THR A 346 -13.58 17.94 12.59
N LEU A 347 -12.87 18.49 11.60
CA LEU A 347 -11.41 18.54 11.55
C LEU A 347 -10.91 19.98 11.64
N THR A 348 -9.67 20.16 12.08
CA THR A 348 -8.97 21.44 12.04
C THR A 348 -8.31 21.67 10.68
N THR A 349 -7.95 22.92 10.38
CA THR A 349 -7.14 23.29 9.22
C THR A 349 -5.73 23.65 9.69
N ASP A 350 -4.72 23.16 9.01
CA ASP A 350 -3.33 23.52 9.28
C ASP A 350 -3.10 25.02 9.00
N PRO A 351 -2.32 25.72 9.85
CA PRO A 351 -2.12 27.16 9.71
C PRO A 351 -1.25 27.46 8.49
N GLY A 352 -1.69 28.37 7.62
CA GLY A 352 -0.91 28.83 6.49
C GLY A 352 -1.77 29.62 5.49
N ALA A 353 -1.17 30.65 4.89
CA ALA A 353 -1.82 31.44 3.83
C ALA A 353 -1.47 30.96 2.41
N GLN A 354 -0.47 30.08 2.30
CA GLN A 354 -0.03 29.46 1.06
C GLN A 354 -0.31 27.95 1.13
N GLU A 355 -0.43 27.34 -0.05
CA GLU A 355 -0.61 25.90 -0.18
C GLU A 355 0.62 25.15 0.38
N THR A 356 0.39 23.98 0.96
CA THR A 356 1.44 23.13 1.52
C THR A 356 2.35 22.64 0.40
N LEU A 357 3.66 22.88 0.49
CA LEU A 357 4.64 22.12 -0.29
C LEU A 357 4.81 20.75 0.38
N ILE A 358 4.77 19.69 -0.44
CA ILE A 358 4.87 18.31 0.03
C ILE A 358 6.33 17.88 -0.15
N PRO A 359 7.07 17.59 0.94
CA PRO A 359 8.49 17.30 0.83
C PRO A 359 8.79 16.08 -0.05
N HIS A 360 9.81 16.17 -0.88
CA HIS A 360 10.34 15.06 -1.65
C HIS A 360 10.96 13.97 -0.77
N CYS A 361 11.51 14.35 0.39
CA CYS A 361 12.20 13.46 1.32
C CYS A 361 11.54 13.41 2.70
N SER A 362 11.63 12.26 3.37
CA SER A 362 11.04 12.00 4.69
C SER A 362 11.61 12.87 5.82
N ASP A 363 12.81 13.43 5.64
CA ASP A 363 13.45 14.36 6.56
C ASP A 363 13.10 15.84 6.29
N GLY A 364 12.27 16.10 5.28
CA GLY A 364 11.89 17.44 4.82
C GLY A 364 12.87 18.08 3.84
N GLY A 365 13.91 17.36 3.41
CA GLY A 365 14.83 17.79 2.35
C GLY A 365 14.29 17.56 0.93
N MET A 366 15.13 17.91 -0.04
CA MET A 366 14.88 17.73 -1.48
C MET A 366 15.87 16.76 -2.16
N ASP A 367 16.80 16.19 -1.39
CA ASP A 367 17.84 15.27 -1.91
C ASP A 367 17.97 14.06 -0.98
N CYS A 368 17.38 12.94 -1.42
CA CYS A 368 17.37 11.66 -0.73
C CYS A 368 17.49 10.54 -1.76
N PRO A 369 18.70 10.28 -2.29
CA PRO A 369 18.89 9.29 -3.33
C PRO A 369 18.47 7.89 -2.83
N ALA A 370 17.60 7.25 -3.59
CA ALA A 370 17.16 5.88 -3.37
C ALA A 370 18.25 4.88 -3.83
N VAL A 371 18.18 3.64 -3.32
CA VAL A 371 19.07 2.57 -3.77
C VAL A 371 18.45 1.90 -4.98
N GLN A 372 19.12 2.00 -6.12
CA GLN A 372 18.67 1.35 -7.34
C GLN A 372 19.70 0.34 -7.86
N PHE A 373 19.31 -0.93 -7.91
CA PHE A 373 20.08 -1.98 -8.55
C PHE A 373 19.69 -2.11 -10.02
N ASP A 374 20.68 -2.18 -10.91
CA ASP A 374 20.44 -2.65 -12.27
C ASP A 374 19.90 -4.08 -12.24
N GLY A 375 19.00 -4.42 -13.16
CA GLY A 375 18.46 -5.77 -13.23
C GLY A 375 17.80 -6.12 -14.56
N PRO A 376 17.23 -7.33 -14.63
CA PRO A 376 16.71 -7.90 -15.86
C PRO A 376 15.27 -7.49 -16.21
N ALA A 377 14.55 -6.80 -15.33
CA ALA A 377 13.18 -6.36 -15.61
C ALA A 377 13.14 -5.23 -16.64
#